data_AF-A0A341EIU8-F1
#
_entry.id   AF-A0A341EIU8-F1
#
_cell.length_a   1.000
_cell.length_b   1.000
_cell.length_c   1.000
_cell.angle_alpha   90.00
_cell.angle_beta   90.00
_cell.angle_gamma   90.00
#
_symmetry.space_group_name_H-M   'P 1'
#
loop_
_entity.id
_entity.type
_entity.pdbx_description
1 polymer ?
#
loop_
_entity_poly.entity_id
_entity_poly.type
_entity_poly.pdbx_seq_one_letter_code
_entity_poly.pdbx_strand_id
1 'polypeptide(L)' 'MSRKWFAALLWRAFPAASNIEVARLGAPVLGVSERQITNWLNCENDAALSYVTAVMVLAGVECALDGVRGGKAA' A
#
# COMPACT_ATOMS: atom_id res chain seq x y z
N MET A 1 12.56 6.78 -10.46
CA MET A 1 12.77 5.64 -9.53
C MET A 1 11.65 5.49 -8.51
N SER A 2 10.99 6.55 -8.05
CA SER A 2 10.03 6.50 -6.92
C SER A 2 8.70 5.77 -7.19
N ARG A 3 8.24 5.67 -8.44
CA ARG A 3 6.89 5.15 -8.77
C ARG A 3 6.76 3.63 -8.64
N LYS A 4 7.74 2.89 -9.17
CA LYS A 4 7.78 1.41 -9.08
C LYS A 4 7.92 0.94 -7.63
N TRP A 5 8.69 1.68 -6.83
CA TRP A 5 8.82 1.41 -5.40
C TRP A 5 7.49 1.65 -4.66
N PHE A 6 6.80 2.76 -4.96
CA PHE A 6 5.48 3.02 -4.36
C PHE A 6 4.44 1.98 -4.75
N ALA A 7 4.44 1.54 -6.01
CA ALA A 7 3.59 0.43 -6.45
C ALA A 7 3.90 -0.86 -5.66
N ALA A 8 5.18 -1.21 -5.48
CA ALA A 8 5.57 -2.35 -4.65
C ALA A 8 5.12 -2.20 -3.18
N LEU A 9 5.10 -0.97 -2.66
CA LEU A 9 4.65 -0.66 -1.30
C LEU A 9 3.13 -0.78 -1.14
N LEU A 10 2.36 -0.35 -2.14
CA LEU A 10 0.91 -0.58 -2.21
C LEU A 10 0.59 -2.08 -2.23
N TRP A 11 1.31 -2.86 -3.05
CA TRP A 11 1.18 -4.31 -3.10
C TRP A 11 1.51 -4.99 -1.76
N ARG A 12 2.38 -4.37 -0.95
CA ARG A 12 2.78 -4.89 0.35
C ARG A 12 1.85 -4.49 1.49
N ALA A 13 1.24 -3.29 1.41
CA ALA A 13 0.21 -2.84 2.35
C ALA A 13 -1.16 -3.47 2.07
N PHE A 14 -1.40 -3.92 0.84
CA PHE A 14 -2.64 -4.51 0.39
C PHE A 14 -2.34 -5.77 -0.44
N PRO A 15 -2.09 -6.92 0.20
CA PRO A 15 -1.89 -8.17 -0.50
C PRO A 15 -3.19 -8.58 -1.20
N ALA A 16 -3.21 -8.49 -2.53
CA ALA A 16 -4.34 -8.88 -3.37
C ALA A 16 -3.87 -9.72 -4.57
N ALA A 17 -4.77 -10.25 -5.40
CA ALA A 17 -4.38 -11.04 -6.57
C ALA A 17 -4.30 -10.19 -7.86
N SER A 18 -4.76 -8.94 -7.83
CA SER A 18 -4.82 -8.06 -9.01
C SER A 18 -4.80 -6.58 -8.67
N ASN A 19 -4.36 -5.75 -9.62
CA ASN A 19 -4.34 -4.28 -9.48
C ASN A 19 -5.73 -3.71 -9.12
N ILE A 20 -6.80 -4.27 -9.69
CA ILE A 20 -8.18 -3.86 -9.42
C ILE A 20 -8.55 -4.14 -7.97
N GLU A 21 -8.11 -5.27 -7.41
CA GLU A 21 -8.37 -5.59 -6.02
C GLU A 21 -7.57 -4.70 -5.07
N VAL A 22 -6.30 -4.43 -5.37
CA VAL A 22 -5.49 -3.44 -4.62
C VAL A 22 -6.17 -2.07 -4.64
N ALA A 23 -6.71 -1.65 -5.79
CA ALA A 23 -7.44 -0.41 -5.92
C ALA A 23 -8.73 -0.41 -5.09
N ARG A 24 -9.51 -1.49 -5.11
CA ARG A 24 -10.72 -1.64 -4.29
C ARG A 24 -10.46 -1.59 -2.80
N LEU A 25 -9.40 -2.26 -2.34
CA LEU A 25 -9.04 -2.33 -0.93
C LEU A 25 -8.40 -1.02 -0.45
N GLY A 26 -7.51 -0.43 -1.26
CA GLY A 26 -6.78 0.77 -0.90
C GLY A 26 -7.62 2.05 -1.04
N ALA A 27 -8.58 2.12 -1.96
CA ALA A 27 -9.39 3.31 -2.21
C ALA A 27 -10.11 3.84 -0.96
N PRO A 28 -10.90 3.02 -0.23
CA PRO A 28 -11.58 3.47 0.99
C PRO A 28 -10.60 3.75 2.14
N VAL A 29 -9.47 3.05 2.20
CA VAL A 29 -8.46 3.23 3.28
C VAL A 29 -7.67 4.53 3.09
N LEU A 30 -7.33 4.87 1.86
CA LEU A 30 -6.57 6.08 1.52
C LEU A 30 -7.49 7.28 1.22
N GLY A 31 -8.80 7.08 1.14
CA GLY A 31 -9.77 8.13 0.80
C GLY A 31 -9.63 8.64 -0.63
N VAL A 32 -9.18 7.79 -1.56
CA VAL A 32 -8.97 8.14 -2.98
C VAL A 32 -9.76 7.23 -3.90
N SER A 33 -9.93 7.64 -5.16
CA SER A 33 -10.62 6.82 -6.16
C SER A 33 -9.78 5.61 -6.57
N GLU A 34 -10.44 4.48 -6.88
CA GLU A 34 -9.79 3.26 -7.40
C GLU A 34 -8.91 3.55 -8.62
N ARG A 35 -9.39 4.43 -9.51
CA ARG A 35 -8.63 4.88 -10.69
C ARG A 35 -7.30 5.53 -10.32
N GLN A 36 -7.26 6.26 -9.22
CA GLN A 36 -6.06 6.96 -8.75
C GLN A 36 -5.00 5.96 -8.29
N ILE A 37 -5.43 4.88 -7.62
CA ILE A 37 -4.56 3.76 -7.24
C ILE A 37 -4.08 2.99 -8.47
N THR A 38 -4.97 2.70 -9.42
CA THR A 38 -4.59 2.04 -10.68
C THR A 38 -3.55 2.87 -11.45
N ASN A 39 -3.70 4.20 -11.50
CA ASN A 39 -2.72 5.08 -12.12
C ASN A 39 -1.37 5.06 -11.40
N TRP A 40 -1.36 4.95 -10.06
CA TRP A 40 -0.12 4.78 -9.28
C TRP A 40 0.54 3.43 -9.54
N LEU A 41 -0.24 2.36 -9.64
CA LEU A 41 0.24 1.01 -9.97
C LEU A 41 0.83 0.94 -11.39
N ASN A 42 0.21 1.62 -12.35
CA ASN A 42 0.73 1.76 -13.72
C ASN A 42 1.91 2.75 -13.83
N CYS A 43 2.34 3.37 -12.73
CA CYS A 43 3.37 4.41 -12.71
C CYS A 43 3.06 5.65 -13.58
N GLU A 44 1.79 5.86 -13.94
CA GLU A 44 1.33 6.99 -14.76
C GLU A 44 1.30 8.29 -13.98
N ASN A 45 1.04 8.23 -12.66
CA ASN A 45 0.98 9.40 -11.80
C ASN A 45 1.92 9.26 -10.59
N ASP A 46 2.52 10.37 -10.16
CA ASP A 46 3.32 10.41 -8.93
C ASP A 46 2.37 10.57 -7.73
N ALA A 47 2.58 9.75 -6.69
CA ALA A 47 1.82 9.87 -5.45
C ALA A 47 2.37 11.03 -4.61
N ALA A 48 1.47 11.86 -4.07
CA ALA A 48 1.88 12.91 -3.14
C ALA A 48 2.51 12.30 -1.88
N LEU A 49 3.49 13.00 -1.29
CA LEU A 49 4.25 12.54 -0.13
C LEU A 49 3.33 12.10 1.03
N SER A 50 2.20 12.78 1.23
CA SER A 50 1.20 12.41 2.25
C SER A 50 0.65 10.99 2.06
N TYR A 51 0.40 10.56 0.82
CA TYR A 51 -0.06 9.20 0.52
C TYR A 51 1.07 8.19 0.67
N VAL A 52 2.30 8.56 0.28
CA VAL A 52 3.48 7.73 0.50
C VAL A 52 3.67 7.42 1.98
N THR A 53 3.57 8.43 2.84
CA THR A 53 3.66 8.26 4.29
C THR A 53 2.51 7.40 4.83
N ALA A 54 1.27 7.62 4.39
CA ALA A 54 0.13 6.82 4.82
C ALA A 54 0.29 5.32 4.46
N VAL A 55 0.67 5.02 3.22
CA VAL A 55 0.91 3.64 2.76
C VAL A 55 2.12 3.03 3.47
N MET A 56 3.18 3.80 3.75
CA MET A 56 4.30 3.34 4.57
C MET A 56 3.91 3.03 6.02
N VAL A 57 3.03 3.82 6.62
CA VAL A 57 2.51 3.52 7.96
C VAL A 57 1.69 2.24 7.91
N LEU A 58 0.84 2.04 6.90
CA LEU A 58 0.04 0.81 6.77
C LEU A 58 0.92 -0.44 6.54
N ALA A 59 1.86 -0.38 5.59
CA ALA A 59 2.81 -1.47 5.34
C ALA A 59 3.76 -1.71 6.53
N GLY A 60 4.18 -0.65 7.21
CA GLY A 60 5.05 -0.71 8.38
C GLY A 60 4.32 -1.24 9.61
N VAL A 61 3.03 -0.93 9.75
CA VAL A 61 2.12 -1.50 10.76
C VAL A 61 1.97 -3.00 10.53
N GLU A 62 1.85 -3.49 9.29
CA GLU A 62 1.87 -4.93 9.04
C GLU A 62 3.21 -5.58 9.38
N CYS A 63 4.36 -4.96 9.09
CA CYS A 63 5.65 -5.50 9.54
C CYS A 63 5.85 -5.45 11.07
N ALA A 64 5.33 -4.43 11.75
CA ALA A 64 5.38 -4.34 13.22
C ALA A 64 4.36 -5.29 13.88
N LEU A 65 3.20 -5.52 13.27
CA LEU A 65 2.23 -6.51 13.72
C LEU A 65 2.69 -7.94 13.43
N ASP A 66 3.39 -8.21 12.34
CA ASP A 66 3.99 -9.54 12.12
C ASP A 66 5.08 -9.82 13.17
N GLY A 67 5.88 -8.80 13.52
CA GLY A 67 6.80 -8.85 14.66
C GLY A 67 6.11 -9.05 16.01
N VAL A 68 4.92 -8.47 16.24
CA VAL A 68 4.14 -8.69 17.47
C VAL A 68 3.44 -10.04 17.51
N ARG A 69 3.17 -10.65 16.34
CA ARG A 69 2.58 -11.99 16.22
C ARG A 69 3.62 -13.11 16.32
N GLY A 70 4.90 -12.82 16.01
CA GLY A 70 6.03 -13.73 16.20
C GLY A 70 6.73 -13.61 17.57
N GLY A 71 6.38 -12.61 18.38
CA GLY A 71 7.04 -12.31 19.64
C GLY A 71 6.20 -12.60 20.88
N LYS A 72 5.71 -13.85 21.06
CA LYS A 72 5.29 -14.46 22.35
C LYS A 72 5.06 -15.98 22.19
N ALA A 73 6.15 -16.73 22.13
CA ALA A 73 6.30 -18.07 22.71
C ALA A 73 7.79 -18.11 23.13
N ALA A 74 8.09 -17.86 24.40
CA ALA A 74 8.22 -18.88 25.44
C ALA A 74 9.32 -19.88 25.09
#